data_AF-A0A0K1ENW9-F1
#
_entry.id   AF-A0A0K1ENW9-F1
#
_cell.length_a   1.000
_cell.length_b   1.000
_cell.length_c   1.000
_cell.angle_alpha   90.00
_cell.angle_beta   90.00
_cell.angle_gamma   90.00
#
_symmetry.space_group_name_H-M   'P 1'
#
loop_
_entity.id
_entity.type
_entity.pdbx_description
1 polymer ?
#
loop_
_entity_poly.entity_id
_entity_poly.type
_entity_poly.pdbx_seq_one_letter_code
_entity_poly.pdbx_strand_id
1 'polypeptide(L)'
;MARATNAASQQSVMSVVRWYFDEGRVEGVPFYCDATRIGAFAVEPNELTEGTDAGLFRLFVALAMYQALRDVVIMRQQRSLPRASMRVVADVATVKRSISRHACPTFASVEAFEGGCDVAKNGDDIDCGTCPGAACHVKDATRAFNRMGDMGKLPTSAWLRIWRGGGVKALLDAVRREEQSPTKRAVLLVERFAAVHRVGRKLATMFVSALSTPALAPGLTPWFPEIDGNELVVVDTNVARAVDALCAPGGVKTYDARERWVLEQASRLDLRAFGSDLPAYSPRLLQEALYAFCSKSNRVARGDACAGRGAPCAACAPTLCPFALVVATSRAQHVGEQSTS
;
A
#
# COMPACT_ATOMS: atom_id res chain seq x y z
N MET A 1 3.90 20.84 29.85
CA MET A 1 3.07 19.81 29.19
C MET A 1 3.62 19.36 27.83
N ALA A 2 3.85 20.24 26.85
CA ALA A 2 4.33 19.84 25.51
C ALA A 2 5.62 18.98 25.47
N ARG A 3 6.62 19.27 26.32
CA ARG A 3 7.86 18.46 26.42
C ARG A 3 7.64 17.04 26.94
N ALA A 4 6.70 16.84 27.86
CA ALA A 4 6.40 15.52 28.43
C ALA A 4 5.60 14.64 27.44
N THR A 5 4.68 15.25 26.68
CA THR A 5 3.95 14.58 25.59
C THR A 5 4.91 14.09 24.50
N ASN A 6 5.91 14.90 24.13
CA ASN A 6 6.91 14.50 23.14
C ASN A 6 7.78 13.32 23.61
N ALA A 7 8.16 13.25 24.88
CA ALA A 7 8.98 12.15 25.41
C ALA A 7 8.21 10.81 25.44
N ALA A 8 6.94 10.82 25.84
CA ALA A 8 6.10 9.63 25.85
C ALA A 8 5.79 9.11 24.44
N SER A 9 5.57 10.02 23.47
CA SER A 9 5.41 9.66 22.07
C SER A 9 6.69 9.05 21.50
N GLN A 10 7.87 9.62 21.81
CA GLN A 10 9.16 9.07 21.37
C GLN A 10 9.40 7.68 21.96
N GLN A 11 9.12 7.46 23.24
CA GLN A 11 9.25 6.15 23.87
C GLN A 11 8.32 5.11 23.23
N SER A 12 7.09 5.50 22.88
CA SER A 12 6.14 4.61 22.20
C SER A 12 6.63 4.22 20.81
N VAL A 13 7.17 5.19 20.05
CA VAL A 13 7.79 4.94 18.73
C VAL A 13 8.96 3.97 18.87
N MET A 14 9.90 4.20 19.81
CA MET A 14 11.03 3.31 20.04
C MET A 14 10.59 1.89 20.40
N SER A 15 9.53 1.75 21.20
CA SER A 15 9.00 0.43 21.61
C SER A 15 8.38 -0.31 20.42
N VAL A 16 7.68 0.40 19.53
CA VAL A 16 7.14 -0.18 18.28
C VAL A 16 8.27 -0.61 17.34
N VAL A 17 9.29 0.23 17.16
CA VAL A 17 10.42 -0.08 16.28
C VAL A 17 11.21 -1.28 16.81
N ARG A 18 11.47 -1.33 18.13
CA ARG A 18 12.09 -2.49 18.78
C ARG A 18 11.28 -3.75 18.54
N TRP A 19 9.98 -3.73 18.85
CA TRP A 19 9.09 -4.87 18.59
C TRP A 19 9.12 -5.30 17.13
N TYR A 20 9.15 -4.35 16.20
CA TYR A 20 9.19 -4.69 14.78
C TYR A 20 10.44 -5.49 14.42
N PHE A 21 11.63 -5.07 14.85
CA PHE A 21 12.86 -5.80 14.52
C PHE A 21 13.04 -7.09 15.34
N ASP A 22 12.49 -7.18 16.55
CA ASP A 22 12.61 -8.37 17.40
C ASP A 22 11.58 -9.47 17.05
N GLU A 23 10.33 -9.09 16.74
CA GLU A 23 9.20 -10.01 16.62
C GLU A 23 8.31 -9.77 15.39
N GLY A 24 8.15 -8.51 14.98
CA GLY A 24 7.11 -8.10 14.02
C GLY A 24 7.50 -8.22 12.54
N ARG A 25 8.80 -8.20 12.25
CA ARG A 25 9.37 -8.24 10.91
C ARG A 25 9.21 -9.64 10.34
N VAL A 26 8.73 -9.70 9.11
CA VAL A 26 8.66 -10.96 8.36
C VAL A 26 9.93 -11.07 7.55
N GLU A 27 10.75 -12.06 7.86
CA GLU A 27 11.94 -12.40 7.10
C GLU A 27 11.57 -13.09 5.77
N GLY A 28 12.44 -12.95 4.78
CA GLY A 28 12.28 -13.54 3.44
C GLY A 28 11.84 -12.55 2.37
N VAL A 29 11.25 -13.07 1.29
CA VAL A 29 10.82 -12.25 0.16
C VAL A 29 9.60 -11.40 0.52
N PRO A 30 9.45 -10.20 -0.08
CA PRO A 30 8.23 -9.41 0.08
C PRO A 30 6.98 -10.21 -0.27
N PHE A 31 5.85 -9.89 0.36
CA PHE A 31 4.61 -10.68 0.17
C PHE A 31 4.14 -10.74 -1.29
N TYR A 32 4.47 -9.73 -2.10
CA TYR A 32 4.12 -9.67 -3.51
C TYR A 32 4.98 -10.59 -4.40
N CYS A 33 6.00 -11.23 -3.83
CA CYS A 33 6.78 -12.30 -4.45
C CYS A 33 6.37 -13.70 -3.95
N ASP A 34 5.44 -13.79 -2.98
CA ASP A 34 5.06 -15.05 -2.35
C ASP A 34 3.75 -15.60 -2.93
N ALA A 35 3.87 -16.61 -3.80
CA ALA A 35 2.73 -17.27 -4.43
C ALA A 35 1.81 -17.98 -3.42
N THR A 36 2.29 -18.38 -2.24
CA THR A 36 1.45 -18.98 -1.21
C THR A 36 0.49 -17.97 -0.56
N ARG A 37 0.85 -16.67 -0.65
CA ARG A 37 0.08 -15.55 -0.11
C ARG A 37 -0.86 -14.93 -1.12
N ILE A 38 -0.41 -14.72 -2.36
CA ILE A 38 -1.18 -13.99 -3.38
C ILE A 38 -1.41 -14.76 -4.69
N GLY A 39 -1.05 -16.05 -4.75
CA GLY A 39 -1.31 -16.92 -5.89
C GLY A 39 -0.63 -16.43 -7.16
N ALA A 40 -1.37 -16.46 -8.28
CA ALA A 40 -0.85 -16.14 -9.61
C ALA A 40 -0.42 -14.67 -9.78
N PHE A 41 -0.73 -13.78 -8.83
CA PHE A 41 -0.27 -12.39 -8.84
C PHE A 41 1.17 -12.22 -8.34
N ALA A 42 1.76 -13.25 -7.74
CA ALA A 42 3.16 -13.20 -7.31
C ALA A 42 4.08 -12.86 -8.49
N VAL A 43 5.03 -11.97 -8.21
CA VAL A 43 6.08 -11.60 -9.17
C VAL A 43 7.34 -12.36 -8.82
N GLU A 44 7.99 -12.93 -9.82
CA GLU A 44 9.25 -13.63 -9.58
C GLU A 44 10.32 -12.61 -9.16
N PRO A 45 11.16 -12.91 -8.15
CA PRO A 45 12.21 -11.99 -7.71
C PRO A 45 13.11 -11.49 -8.84
N ASN A 46 13.48 -12.36 -9.79
CA ASN A 46 14.30 -11.98 -10.93
C ASN A 46 13.58 -10.99 -11.87
N GLU A 47 12.26 -11.14 -12.07
CA GLU A 47 11.48 -10.18 -12.89
C GLU A 47 11.51 -8.78 -12.27
N LEU A 48 11.58 -8.68 -10.94
CA LEU A 48 11.70 -7.41 -10.22
C LEU A 48 13.13 -6.88 -10.23
N THR A 49 14.14 -7.69 -9.96
CA THR A 49 15.54 -7.26 -10.02
C THR A 49 15.91 -6.73 -11.41
N GLU A 50 15.42 -7.37 -12.48
CA GLU A 50 15.61 -6.91 -13.85
C GLU A 50 14.70 -5.73 -14.24
N GLY A 51 13.66 -5.44 -13.46
CA GLY A 51 12.69 -4.39 -13.76
C GLY A 51 11.90 -4.65 -15.05
N THR A 52 11.55 -5.91 -15.33
CA THR A 52 10.83 -6.28 -16.57
C THR A 52 9.43 -5.67 -16.62
N ASP A 53 8.98 -5.21 -17.80
CA ASP A 53 7.63 -4.64 -17.94
C ASP A 53 6.52 -5.60 -17.49
N ALA A 54 6.70 -6.91 -17.71
CA ALA A 54 5.74 -7.93 -17.27
C ALA A 54 5.65 -8.03 -15.75
N GLY A 55 6.80 -8.08 -15.06
CA GLY A 55 6.86 -8.11 -13.60
C GLY A 55 6.34 -6.83 -12.97
N LEU A 56 6.75 -5.67 -13.51
CA LEU A 56 6.32 -4.36 -13.00
C LEU A 56 4.83 -4.11 -13.23
N PHE A 57 4.27 -4.50 -14.38
CA PHE A 57 2.83 -4.40 -14.61
C PHE A 57 2.04 -5.30 -13.66
N ARG A 58 2.49 -6.55 -13.46
CA ARG A 58 1.85 -7.48 -12.52
C ARG A 58 1.89 -6.95 -11.10
N LEU A 59 3.05 -6.45 -10.66
CA LEU A 59 3.21 -5.82 -9.34
C LEU A 59 2.27 -4.62 -9.19
N PHE A 60 2.22 -3.74 -10.20
CA PHE A 60 1.39 -2.56 -10.19
C PHE A 60 -0.09 -2.91 -10.00
N VAL A 61 -0.62 -3.85 -10.79
CA VAL A 61 -2.00 -4.31 -10.66
C VAL A 61 -2.23 -4.99 -9.31
N ALA A 62 -1.31 -5.83 -8.85
CA ALA A 62 -1.43 -6.53 -7.57
C ALA A 62 -1.50 -5.55 -6.39
N LEU A 63 -0.60 -4.56 -6.35
CA LEU A 63 -0.57 -3.53 -5.32
C LEU A 63 -1.77 -2.59 -5.40
N ALA A 64 -2.24 -2.29 -6.61
CA ALA A 64 -3.43 -1.47 -6.79
C ALA A 64 -4.70 -2.13 -6.24
N MET A 65 -4.74 -3.42 -5.90
CA MET A 65 -5.92 -4.05 -5.29
C MET A 65 -6.12 -3.68 -3.80
N TYR A 66 -5.14 -3.05 -3.14
CA TYR A 66 -5.16 -2.74 -1.70
C TYR A 66 -5.83 -1.39 -1.37
N GLN A 67 -6.99 -1.11 -1.97
CA GLN A 67 -7.64 0.22 -1.95
C GLN A 67 -8.58 0.44 -0.75
N ALA A 68 -9.27 -0.61 -0.29
CA ALA A 68 -10.39 -0.45 0.66
C ALA A 68 -10.60 -1.63 1.63
N LEU A 69 -10.22 -2.85 1.26
CA LEU A 69 -10.36 -4.02 2.12
C LEU A 69 -9.09 -4.27 2.92
N ARG A 70 -9.23 -5.01 4.02
CA ARG A 70 -8.09 -5.48 4.83
C ARG A 70 -7.15 -6.32 3.96
N ASP A 71 -5.84 -6.17 4.15
CA ASP A 71 -4.83 -6.84 3.33
C ASP A 71 -5.01 -8.35 3.27
N VAL A 72 -5.33 -8.99 4.40
CA VAL A 72 -5.61 -10.44 4.47
C VAL A 72 -6.79 -10.88 3.59
N VAL A 73 -7.77 -9.99 3.36
CA VAL A 73 -8.91 -10.26 2.48
C VAL A 73 -8.47 -10.14 1.03
N ILE A 74 -7.70 -9.10 0.69
CA ILE A 74 -7.15 -8.91 -0.66
C ILE A 74 -6.21 -10.04 -1.03
N MET A 75 -5.27 -10.43 -0.16
CA MET A 75 -4.36 -11.55 -0.38
C MET A 75 -5.12 -12.85 -0.64
N ARG A 76 -6.15 -13.14 0.18
CA ARG A 76 -7.02 -14.31 -0.02
C ARG A 76 -7.74 -14.26 -1.37
N GLN A 77 -8.23 -13.09 -1.77
CA GLN A 77 -8.90 -12.90 -3.06
C GLN A 77 -7.92 -13.12 -4.22
N GLN A 78 -6.75 -12.48 -4.20
CA GLN A 78 -5.68 -12.67 -5.18
C GLN A 78 -5.30 -14.14 -5.31
N ARG A 79 -5.12 -14.83 -4.18
CA ARG A 79 -4.80 -16.26 -4.15
C ARG A 79 -5.90 -17.15 -4.72
N SER A 80 -7.16 -16.77 -4.54
CA SER A 80 -8.31 -17.52 -5.05
C SER A 80 -8.58 -17.32 -6.54
N LEU A 81 -8.00 -16.27 -7.15
CA LEU A 81 -8.24 -15.98 -8.56
C LEU A 81 -7.48 -16.98 -9.45
N PRO A 82 -8.17 -17.63 -10.40
CA PRO A 82 -7.52 -18.52 -11.36
C PRO A 82 -6.45 -17.79 -12.18
N ARG A 83 -5.42 -18.54 -12.63
CA ARG A 83 -4.38 -17.99 -13.51
C ARG A 83 -4.95 -17.37 -14.80
N ALA A 84 -6.07 -17.89 -15.30
CA ALA A 84 -6.78 -17.31 -16.44
C ALA A 84 -7.30 -15.89 -16.14
N SER A 85 -7.91 -15.67 -14.97
CA SER A 85 -8.36 -14.35 -14.52
C SER A 85 -7.19 -13.40 -14.29
N MET A 86 -6.09 -13.87 -13.69
CA MET A 86 -4.87 -13.08 -13.55
C MET A 86 -4.34 -12.62 -14.91
N ARG A 87 -4.26 -13.51 -15.92
CA ARG A 87 -3.82 -13.12 -17.27
C ARG A 87 -4.68 -12.02 -17.89
N VAL A 88 -5.98 -12.03 -17.62
CA VAL A 88 -6.85 -10.94 -18.09
C VAL A 88 -6.46 -9.62 -17.42
N VAL A 89 -6.17 -9.58 -16.11
CA VAL A 89 -5.99 -8.29 -15.43
C VAL A 89 -4.53 -7.83 -15.29
N ALA A 90 -3.57 -8.74 -15.30
CA ALA A 90 -2.19 -8.47 -14.87
C ALA A 90 -1.11 -9.04 -15.81
N ASP A 91 -1.47 -9.60 -16.98
CA ASP A 91 -0.52 -9.96 -18.03
C ASP A 91 -0.50 -8.86 -19.11
N VAL A 92 0.56 -8.04 -19.09
CA VAL A 92 0.67 -6.86 -19.96
C VAL A 92 0.54 -7.20 -21.45
N ALA A 93 1.04 -8.37 -21.89
CA ALA A 93 0.95 -8.81 -23.26
C ALA A 93 -0.49 -9.19 -23.66
N THR A 94 -1.24 -9.80 -22.75
CA THR A 94 -2.67 -10.12 -22.92
C THR A 94 -3.50 -8.85 -22.97
N VAL A 95 -3.25 -7.88 -22.09
CA VAL A 95 -3.90 -6.56 -22.11
C VAL A 95 -3.65 -5.87 -23.46
N LYS A 96 -2.38 -5.76 -23.87
CA LYS A 96 -1.99 -5.20 -25.18
C LYS A 96 -2.74 -5.86 -26.34
N ARG A 97 -2.67 -7.20 -26.44
CA ARG A 97 -3.33 -7.95 -27.52
C ARG A 97 -4.84 -7.74 -27.53
N SER A 98 -5.47 -7.71 -26.36
CA SER A 98 -6.92 -7.54 -26.25
C SER A 98 -7.35 -6.15 -26.71
N ILE A 99 -6.59 -5.11 -26.34
CA ILE A 99 -6.84 -3.73 -26.76
C ILE A 99 -6.63 -3.58 -28.27
N SER A 100 -5.51 -4.09 -28.81
CA SER A 100 -5.19 -3.96 -30.25
C SER A 100 -6.15 -4.69 -31.18
N ARG A 101 -6.86 -5.73 -30.71
CA ARG A 101 -7.81 -6.50 -31.52
C ARG A 101 -9.24 -5.96 -31.47
N HIS A 102 -9.52 -5.01 -30.59
CA HIS A 102 -10.88 -4.50 -30.39
C HIS A 102 -11.05 -3.14 -31.05
N ALA A 103 -12.11 -2.98 -31.86
CA ALA A 103 -12.40 -1.75 -32.59
C ALA A 103 -13.06 -0.65 -31.73
N CYS A 104 -12.95 -0.72 -30.39
CA CYS A 104 -13.64 0.26 -29.53
C CYS A 104 -12.90 1.60 -29.65
N PRO A 105 -13.58 2.70 -30.02
CA PRO A 105 -12.93 4.00 -30.20
C PRO A 105 -12.29 4.52 -28.89
N THR A 106 -12.81 4.10 -27.74
CA THR A 106 -12.27 4.50 -26.42
C THR A 106 -10.86 3.97 -26.18
N PHE A 107 -10.36 3.01 -26.96
CA PHE A 107 -9.00 2.51 -26.83
C PHE A 107 -7.97 3.32 -27.63
N ALA A 108 -8.41 4.31 -28.41
CA ALA A 108 -7.53 5.09 -29.28
C ALA A 108 -6.52 5.95 -28.51
N SER A 109 -6.89 6.52 -27.37
CA SER A 109 -6.02 7.33 -26.52
C SER A 109 -6.42 7.22 -25.04
N VAL A 110 -5.60 7.81 -24.16
CA VAL A 110 -5.93 7.90 -22.73
C VAL A 110 -7.18 8.75 -22.52
N GLU A 111 -7.29 9.88 -23.21
CA GLU A 111 -8.39 10.83 -23.10
C GLU A 111 -9.71 10.20 -23.58
N ALA A 112 -9.68 9.50 -24.71
CA ALA A 112 -10.83 8.76 -25.22
C ALA A 112 -11.27 7.64 -24.26
N PHE A 113 -10.32 7.00 -23.57
CA PHE A 113 -10.61 5.94 -22.62
C PHE A 113 -11.28 6.46 -21.35
N GLU A 114 -10.67 7.47 -20.72
CA GLU A 114 -11.13 8.01 -19.43
C GLU A 114 -12.44 8.78 -19.58
N GLY A 115 -12.64 9.47 -20.71
CA GLY A 115 -13.88 10.19 -21.01
C GLY A 115 -15.00 9.32 -21.60
N GLY A 116 -14.66 8.22 -22.26
CA GLY A 116 -15.61 7.46 -23.09
C GLY A 116 -15.89 6.02 -22.63
N CYS A 117 -15.00 5.38 -21.87
CA CYS A 117 -15.26 4.02 -21.42
C CYS A 117 -16.34 4.00 -20.33
N ASP A 118 -17.51 3.47 -20.66
CA ASP A 118 -18.71 3.46 -19.82
C ASP A 118 -19.10 2.05 -19.35
N VAL A 119 -18.15 1.11 -19.30
CA VAL A 119 -18.38 -0.23 -18.74
C VAL A 119 -18.89 -0.11 -17.31
N ALA A 120 -20.03 -0.75 -17.06
CA ALA A 120 -20.70 -0.80 -15.77
C ALA A 120 -21.11 -2.24 -15.44
N LYS A 121 -21.36 -2.49 -14.15
CA LYS A 121 -21.85 -3.77 -13.65
C LYS A 121 -23.23 -3.56 -13.02
N ASN A 122 -24.24 -4.27 -13.50
CA ASN A 122 -25.60 -4.30 -12.96
C ASN A 122 -25.95 -5.72 -12.52
N GLY A 123 -25.83 -6.01 -11.23
CA GLY A 123 -25.91 -7.38 -10.72
C GLY A 123 -24.79 -8.24 -11.31
N ASP A 124 -25.15 -9.30 -12.03
CA ASP A 124 -24.20 -10.18 -12.73
C ASP A 124 -23.93 -9.74 -14.17
N ASP A 125 -24.69 -8.79 -14.69
CA ASP A 125 -24.52 -8.26 -16.04
C ASP A 125 -23.41 -7.21 -16.09
N ILE A 126 -22.53 -7.31 -17.08
CA ILE A 126 -21.38 -6.42 -17.28
C ILE A 126 -21.35 -6.03 -18.74
N ASP A 127 -21.75 -4.79 -19.02
CA ASP A 127 -21.81 -4.25 -20.37
C ASP A 127 -21.47 -2.75 -20.41
N CYS A 128 -21.53 -2.16 -21.61
CA CYS A 128 -21.34 -0.73 -21.84
C CYS A 128 -22.26 -0.22 -22.95
N GLY A 129 -22.57 1.08 -22.94
CA GLY A 129 -23.34 1.72 -24.00
C GLY A 129 -22.52 1.95 -25.27
N THR A 130 -21.19 2.11 -25.16
CA THR A 130 -20.33 2.37 -26.33
C THR A 130 -20.24 1.19 -27.31
N CYS A 131 -20.21 -0.04 -26.81
CA CYS A 131 -20.11 -1.26 -27.61
C CYS A 131 -20.94 -2.38 -26.94
N PRO A 132 -22.28 -2.28 -26.97
CA PRO A 132 -23.16 -3.20 -26.24
C PRO A 132 -23.02 -4.63 -26.77
N GLY A 133 -23.04 -5.62 -25.86
CA GLY A 133 -22.92 -7.05 -26.17
C GLY A 133 -21.57 -7.52 -26.73
N ALA A 134 -20.67 -6.61 -27.14
CA ALA A 134 -19.37 -6.97 -27.68
C ALA A 134 -18.43 -7.49 -26.58
N ALA A 135 -17.65 -8.53 -26.89
CA ALA A 135 -16.60 -9.03 -26.01
C ALA A 135 -15.48 -7.99 -25.88
N CYS A 136 -15.18 -7.55 -24.66
CA CYS A 136 -14.24 -6.47 -24.39
C CYS A 136 -13.40 -6.76 -23.15
N HIS A 137 -12.11 -6.46 -23.24
CA HIS A 137 -11.15 -6.67 -22.15
C HIS A 137 -11.56 -6.04 -20.82
N VAL A 138 -12.13 -4.83 -20.86
CA VAL A 138 -12.56 -4.12 -19.65
C VAL A 138 -13.74 -4.85 -18.99
N LYS A 139 -14.65 -5.44 -19.77
CA LYS A 139 -15.77 -6.24 -19.26
C LYS A 139 -15.24 -7.52 -18.62
N ASP A 140 -14.29 -8.19 -19.26
CA ASP A 140 -13.66 -9.41 -18.74
C ASP A 140 -12.85 -9.13 -17.47
N ALA A 141 -12.11 -8.03 -17.42
CA ALA A 141 -11.38 -7.57 -16.24
C ALA A 141 -12.34 -7.20 -15.10
N THR A 142 -13.47 -6.55 -15.41
CA THR A 142 -14.53 -6.26 -14.42
C THR A 142 -15.10 -7.55 -13.84
N ARG A 143 -15.33 -8.55 -14.68
CA ARG A 143 -15.78 -9.88 -14.25
C ARG A 143 -14.75 -10.56 -13.35
N ALA A 144 -13.46 -10.50 -13.73
CA ALA A 144 -12.37 -11.08 -12.96
C ALA A 144 -12.20 -10.41 -11.59
N PHE A 145 -12.29 -9.08 -11.52
CA PHE A 145 -12.20 -8.36 -10.24
C PHE A 145 -13.46 -8.49 -9.39
N ASN A 146 -14.61 -8.79 -10.00
CA ASN A 146 -15.90 -9.11 -9.40
C ASN A 146 -16.41 -8.09 -8.35
N ARG A 147 -15.87 -8.14 -7.13
CA ARG A 147 -16.29 -7.33 -5.96
C ARG A 147 -15.52 -6.02 -5.80
N MET A 148 -14.49 -5.77 -6.62
CA MET A 148 -13.66 -4.58 -6.50
C MET A 148 -14.12 -3.43 -7.41
N GLY A 149 -15.44 -3.21 -7.49
CA GLY A 149 -16.03 -2.08 -8.22
C GLY A 149 -15.66 -2.03 -9.71
N ASP A 150 -15.43 -0.82 -10.22
CA ASP A 150 -15.04 -0.52 -11.60
C ASP A 150 -13.53 -0.66 -11.86
N MET A 151 -12.81 -1.44 -11.04
CA MET A 151 -11.38 -1.73 -11.25
C MET A 151 -11.08 -2.43 -12.58
N GLY A 152 -12.09 -2.94 -13.30
CA GLY A 152 -11.89 -3.53 -14.63
C GLY A 152 -11.28 -2.57 -15.66
N LYS A 153 -11.38 -1.25 -15.44
CA LYS A 153 -10.73 -0.24 -16.29
C LYS A 153 -9.24 -0.07 -15.97
N LEU A 154 -8.78 -0.48 -14.79
CA LEU A 154 -7.41 -0.24 -14.31
C LEU A 154 -6.33 -0.83 -15.24
N PRO A 155 -6.38 -2.10 -15.68
CA PRO A 155 -5.34 -2.65 -16.54
C PRO A 155 -5.20 -1.90 -17.86
N THR A 156 -6.34 -1.53 -18.47
CA THR A 156 -6.36 -0.75 -19.71
C THR A 156 -5.85 0.68 -19.50
N SER A 157 -6.27 1.37 -18.44
CA SER A 157 -5.77 2.71 -18.11
C SER A 157 -4.26 2.69 -17.88
N ALA A 158 -3.75 1.71 -17.14
CA ALA A 158 -2.33 1.50 -16.91
C ALA A 158 -1.56 1.30 -18.22
N TRP A 159 -2.05 0.38 -19.07
CA TRP A 159 -1.45 0.13 -20.37
C TRP A 159 -1.40 1.38 -21.24
N LEU A 160 -2.53 2.10 -21.39
CA LEU A 160 -2.62 3.28 -22.25
C LEU A 160 -1.72 4.42 -21.76
N ARG A 161 -1.64 4.65 -20.44
CA ARG A 161 -0.90 5.76 -19.85
C ARG A 161 0.61 5.53 -19.79
N ILE A 162 1.02 4.31 -19.46
CA ILE A 162 2.41 4.02 -19.09
C ILE A 162 3.07 3.08 -20.09
N TRP A 163 2.45 1.93 -20.39
CA TRP A 163 3.14 0.88 -21.14
C TRP A 163 3.08 1.01 -22.67
N ARG A 164 2.04 1.66 -23.21
CA ARG A 164 1.89 1.84 -24.67
C ARG A 164 3.04 2.65 -25.29
N GLY A 165 3.57 3.62 -24.55
CA GLY A 165 4.59 4.57 -25.00
C GLY A 165 6.05 4.11 -24.81
N GLY A 166 6.31 2.80 -24.76
CA GLY A 166 7.65 2.26 -24.55
C GLY A 166 7.91 1.72 -23.14
N GLY A 167 6.85 1.42 -22.39
CA GLY A 167 6.98 0.77 -21.09
C GLY A 167 7.40 1.70 -19.96
N VAL A 168 7.70 1.08 -18.81
CA VAL A 168 8.22 1.79 -17.65
C VAL A 168 9.57 2.42 -17.96
N LYS A 169 10.42 1.77 -18.77
CA LYS A 169 11.74 2.29 -19.13
C LYS A 169 11.66 3.69 -19.77
N ALA A 170 10.78 3.88 -20.74
CA ALA A 170 10.60 5.19 -21.38
C ALA A 170 10.11 6.26 -20.41
N LEU A 171 9.23 5.88 -19.46
CA LEU A 171 8.78 6.77 -18.39
C LEU A 171 9.94 7.17 -17.46
N LEU A 172 10.76 6.21 -17.03
CA LEU A 172 11.93 6.49 -16.18
C LEU A 172 12.92 7.43 -16.88
N ASP A 173 13.19 7.20 -18.17
CA ASP A 173 14.07 8.06 -18.96
C ASP A 173 13.52 9.49 -19.08
N ALA A 174 12.20 9.64 -19.25
CA ALA A 174 11.55 10.95 -19.27
C ALA A 174 11.67 11.66 -17.92
N VAL A 175 11.36 10.98 -16.82
CA VAL A 175 11.48 11.52 -15.45
C VAL A 175 12.92 11.92 -15.13
N ARG A 176 13.91 11.13 -15.55
CA ARG A 176 15.34 11.44 -15.35
C ARG A 176 15.79 12.69 -16.08
N ARG A 177 15.20 12.98 -17.24
CA ARG A 177 15.45 14.22 -17.98
C ARG A 177 14.77 15.43 -17.34
N GLU A 178 13.58 15.22 -16.78
CA GLU A 178 12.76 16.28 -16.18
C GLU A 178 13.28 16.72 -14.80
N GLU A 179 13.77 15.78 -13.97
CA GLU A 179 14.20 16.05 -12.60
C GLU A 179 15.55 15.40 -12.31
N GLN A 180 16.42 16.10 -11.57
CA GLN A 180 17.78 15.65 -11.27
C GLN A 180 17.88 14.93 -9.92
N SER A 181 17.08 15.32 -8.93
CA SER A 181 17.10 14.75 -7.59
C SER A 181 16.43 13.36 -7.57
N PRO A 182 17.11 12.30 -7.10
CA PRO A 182 16.52 10.95 -7.00
C PRO A 182 15.23 10.89 -6.17
N THR A 183 15.15 11.65 -5.08
CA THR A 183 13.96 11.71 -4.23
C THR A 183 12.81 12.45 -4.92
N LYS A 184 13.09 13.55 -5.62
CA LYS A 184 12.06 14.25 -6.40
C LYS A 184 11.59 13.44 -7.61
N ARG A 185 12.45 12.65 -8.25
CA ARG A 185 12.05 11.68 -9.29
C ARG A 185 11.06 10.67 -8.74
N ALA A 186 11.27 10.18 -7.52
CA ALA A 186 10.34 9.25 -6.87
C ALA A 186 8.95 9.89 -6.68
N VAL A 187 8.89 11.15 -6.22
CA VAL A 187 7.64 11.91 -6.10
C VAL A 187 6.96 12.10 -7.47
N LEU A 188 7.72 12.50 -8.49
CA LEU A 188 7.17 12.67 -9.84
C LEU A 188 6.61 11.35 -10.39
N LEU A 189 7.30 10.22 -10.18
CA LEU A 189 6.76 8.91 -10.56
C LEU A 189 5.46 8.57 -9.84
N VAL A 190 5.34 8.92 -8.56
CA VAL A 190 4.07 8.75 -7.82
C VAL A 190 2.95 9.51 -8.51
N GLU A 191 3.18 10.75 -8.96
CA GLU A 191 2.17 11.53 -9.69
C GLU A 191 1.77 10.86 -11.02
N ARG A 192 2.76 10.37 -11.79
CA ARG A 192 2.52 9.69 -13.07
C ARG A 192 1.70 8.40 -12.88
N PHE A 193 2.01 7.60 -11.86
CA PHE A 193 1.26 6.37 -11.56
C PHE A 193 -0.09 6.64 -10.89
N ALA A 194 -0.22 7.70 -10.08
CA ALA A 194 -1.48 8.07 -9.44
C ALA A 194 -2.56 8.49 -10.43
N ALA A 195 -2.17 8.93 -11.63
CA ALA A 195 -3.08 9.28 -12.72
C ALA A 195 -3.78 8.06 -13.35
N VAL A 196 -3.33 6.83 -13.07
CA VAL A 196 -4.02 5.62 -13.53
C VAL A 196 -5.34 5.43 -12.79
N HIS A 197 -6.37 4.99 -13.52
CA HIS A 197 -7.70 4.76 -12.99
C HIS A 197 -7.67 3.98 -11.67
N ARG A 198 -8.28 4.55 -10.62
CA ARG A 198 -8.39 4.02 -9.24
C ARG A 198 -7.08 3.87 -8.46
N VAL A 199 -5.93 4.33 -8.93
CA VAL A 199 -4.65 4.13 -8.19
C VAL A 199 -4.43 5.21 -7.14
N GLY A 200 -4.61 6.49 -7.47
CA GLY A 200 -4.45 7.59 -6.50
C GLY A 200 -3.05 7.62 -5.83
N ARG A 201 -2.83 8.61 -4.97
CA ARG A 201 -1.49 8.85 -4.39
C ARG A 201 -1.00 7.68 -3.54
N LYS A 202 -1.82 7.17 -2.61
CA LYS A 202 -1.43 6.10 -1.68
C LYS A 202 -0.89 4.85 -2.40
N LEU A 203 -1.60 4.33 -3.41
CA LEU A 203 -1.21 3.09 -4.08
C LEU A 203 -0.03 3.32 -5.03
N ALA A 204 0.04 4.48 -5.66
CA ALA A 204 1.21 4.88 -6.44
C ALA A 204 2.46 4.98 -5.55
N THR A 205 2.36 5.59 -4.37
CA THR A 205 3.44 5.62 -3.36
C THR A 205 3.86 4.20 -2.94
N MET A 206 2.89 3.30 -2.72
CA MET A 206 3.19 1.90 -2.39
C MET A 206 3.95 1.19 -3.51
N PHE A 207 3.54 1.39 -4.77
CA PHE A 207 4.22 0.81 -5.93
C PHE A 207 5.63 1.37 -6.15
N VAL A 208 5.78 2.71 -6.16
CA VAL A 208 7.10 3.33 -6.38
C VAL A 208 8.05 2.98 -5.25
N SER A 209 7.63 3.08 -3.98
CA SER A 209 8.50 2.76 -2.85
C SER A 209 8.94 1.29 -2.81
N ALA A 210 8.09 0.35 -3.26
CA ALA A 210 8.45 -1.06 -3.37
C ALA A 210 9.60 -1.33 -4.36
N LEU A 211 9.82 -0.43 -5.33
CA LEU A 211 10.82 -0.57 -6.39
C LEU A 211 12.05 0.32 -6.17
N SER A 212 12.00 1.27 -5.23
CA SER A 212 13.04 2.27 -5.00
C SER A 212 13.50 2.40 -3.55
N THR A 213 13.05 1.53 -2.63
CA THR A 213 13.48 1.53 -1.22
C THR A 213 14.17 0.22 -0.83
N PRO A 214 15.51 0.14 -0.90
CA PRO A 214 16.23 -1.12 -0.66
C PRO A 214 16.01 -1.68 0.75
N ALA A 215 15.76 -0.83 1.74
CA ALA A 215 15.50 -1.24 3.12
C ALA A 215 14.24 -2.12 3.28
N LEU A 216 13.26 -2.02 2.36
CA LEU A 216 12.05 -2.84 2.38
C LEU A 216 12.22 -4.18 1.67
N ALA A 217 13.07 -4.22 0.64
CA ALA A 217 13.25 -5.39 -0.21
C ALA A 217 14.69 -5.43 -0.79
N PRO A 218 15.70 -5.77 0.03
CA PRO A 218 17.09 -5.76 -0.42
C PRO A 218 17.30 -6.61 -1.68
N GLY A 219 17.95 -6.04 -2.70
CA GLY A 219 18.21 -6.71 -3.99
C GLY A 219 17.03 -6.80 -4.95
N LEU A 220 15.84 -6.31 -4.58
CA LEU A 220 14.60 -6.38 -5.39
C LEU A 220 14.07 -4.99 -5.79
N THR A 221 14.89 -3.96 -5.68
CA THR A 221 14.52 -2.56 -5.95
C THR A 221 15.27 -2.05 -7.19
N PRO A 222 14.78 -2.34 -8.41
CA PRO A 222 15.51 -2.07 -9.66
C PRO A 222 15.67 -0.59 -9.99
N TRP A 223 15.00 0.31 -9.27
CA TRP A 223 15.04 1.75 -9.53
C TRP A 223 16.00 2.51 -8.62
N PHE A 224 16.49 1.87 -7.56
CA PHE A 224 17.46 2.47 -6.65
C PHE A 224 18.89 2.24 -7.19
N PRO A 225 19.81 3.23 -7.14
CA PRO A 225 19.68 4.54 -6.48
C PRO A 225 19.17 5.69 -7.36
N GLU A 226 18.92 5.48 -8.65
CA GLU A 226 18.55 6.55 -9.59
C GLU A 226 17.24 7.25 -9.20
N ILE A 227 16.36 6.51 -8.53
CA ILE A 227 15.13 6.94 -7.87
C ILE A 227 15.22 6.47 -6.44
N ASP A 228 15.07 7.39 -5.50
CA ASP A 228 15.15 7.11 -4.07
C ASP A 228 13.76 7.27 -3.42
N GLY A 229 13.16 6.13 -3.06
CA GLY A 229 11.84 6.08 -2.44
C GLY A 229 11.86 6.12 -0.91
N ASN A 230 12.99 6.35 -0.26
CA ASN A 230 13.10 6.22 1.20
C ASN A 230 12.19 7.18 1.98
N GLU A 231 11.78 8.29 1.36
CA GLU A 231 10.84 9.26 1.95
C GLU A 231 9.39 9.09 1.49
N LEU A 232 9.09 8.13 0.61
CA LEU A 232 7.75 7.84 0.10
C LEU A 232 6.90 7.08 1.13
N VAL A 233 6.47 7.77 2.20
CA VAL A 233 5.68 7.18 3.28
C VAL A 233 4.24 6.91 2.84
N VAL A 234 3.80 5.66 3.02
CA VAL A 234 2.40 5.26 2.82
C VAL A 234 1.63 5.41 4.14
N VAL A 235 0.70 6.37 4.20
CA VAL A 235 -0.18 6.54 5.36
C VAL A 235 -1.50 5.80 5.12
N ASP A 236 -1.58 4.55 5.60
CA ASP A 236 -2.83 3.78 5.63
C ASP A 236 -3.65 4.08 6.91
N THR A 237 -4.76 3.37 7.09
CA THR A 237 -5.60 3.54 8.29
C THR A 237 -4.88 3.17 9.59
N ASN A 238 -3.99 2.18 9.58
CA ASN A 238 -3.25 1.77 10.78
C ASN A 238 -2.21 2.82 11.17
N VAL A 239 -1.41 3.26 10.19
CA VAL A 239 -0.41 4.32 10.36
C VAL A 239 -1.11 5.62 10.76
N ALA A 240 -2.19 6.01 10.09
CA ALA A 240 -2.95 7.22 10.43
C ALA A 240 -3.45 7.19 11.88
N ARG A 241 -3.98 6.06 12.34
CA ARG A 241 -4.41 5.90 13.75
C ARG A 241 -3.25 5.98 14.71
N ALA A 242 -2.10 5.40 14.37
CA ALA A 242 -0.91 5.46 15.21
C ALA A 242 -0.39 6.90 15.33
N VAL A 243 -0.27 7.60 14.21
CA VAL A 243 0.15 9.00 14.17
C VAL A 243 -0.83 9.87 14.96
N ASP A 244 -2.14 9.73 14.73
CA ASP A 244 -3.15 10.53 15.42
C ASP A 244 -3.16 10.29 16.94
N ALA A 245 -2.78 9.09 17.40
CA ALA A 245 -2.68 8.76 18.82
C ALA A 245 -1.40 9.30 19.49
N LEU A 246 -0.33 9.54 18.72
CA LEU A 246 0.97 10.00 19.22
C LEU A 246 1.20 11.50 19.02
N CYS A 247 0.49 12.10 18.06
CA CYS A 247 0.50 13.53 17.82
C CYS A 247 -0.09 14.30 19.00
N ALA A 248 0.37 15.54 19.17
CA ALA A 248 -0.21 16.44 20.15
C ALA A 248 -1.72 16.62 19.90
N PRO A 249 -2.55 16.71 20.96
CA PRO A 249 -3.97 16.98 20.82
C PRO A 249 -4.24 18.24 19.97
N GLY A 250 -5.21 18.17 19.06
CA GLY A 250 -5.54 19.28 18.15
C GLY A 250 -4.65 19.40 16.91
N GLY A 251 -3.71 18.48 16.68
CA GLY A 251 -2.91 18.45 15.46
C GLY A 251 -3.72 18.28 14.17
N VAL A 252 -3.19 18.79 13.06
CA VAL A 252 -3.80 18.68 11.72
C VAL A 252 -3.83 17.22 11.27
N LYS A 253 -5.02 16.72 10.89
CA LYS A 253 -5.28 15.31 10.55
C LYS A 253 -5.34 15.06 9.03
N THR A 254 -4.50 15.73 8.27
CA THR A 254 -4.38 15.52 6.81
C THR A 254 -3.38 14.40 6.50
N TYR A 255 -3.38 13.90 5.26
CA TYR A 255 -2.38 12.92 4.80
C TYR A 255 -0.96 13.49 4.93
N ASP A 256 -0.74 14.70 4.39
CA ASP A 256 0.57 15.35 4.38
C ASP A 256 1.11 15.66 5.78
N ALA A 257 0.23 16.03 6.71
CA ALA A 257 0.63 16.26 8.11
C ALA A 257 1.12 14.97 8.77
N ARG A 258 0.46 13.84 8.48
CA ARG A 258 0.85 12.53 9.02
C ARG A 258 2.13 12.00 8.37
N GLU A 259 2.27 12.17 7.06
CA GLU A 259 3.50 11.86 6.33
C GLU A 259 4.69 12.63 6.92
N ARG A 260 4.55 13.96 7.07
CA ARG A 260 5.58 14.80 7.67
C ARG A 260 5.91 14.37 9.10
N TRP A 261 4.91 14.02 9.90
CA TRP A 261 5.15 13.51 11.25
C TRP A 261 6.02 12.25 11.25
N VAL A 262 5.78 11.31 10.33
CA VAL A 262 6.60 10.09 10.20
C VAL A 262 8.04 10.44 9.81
N LEU A 263 8.23 11.34 8.84
CA LEU A 263 9.57 11.82 8.44
C LEU A 263 10.30 12.46 9.63
N GLU A 264 9.62 13.31 10.40
CA GLU A 264 10.16 13.96 11.59
C GLU A 264 10.50 12.99 12.72
N GLN A 265 9.74 11.91 12.90
CA GLN A 265 10.10 10.89 13.88
C GLN A 265 11.28 10.05 13.40
N ALA A 266 11.31 9.70 12.12
CA ALA A 266 12.41 8.92 11.54
C ALA A 266 13.75 9.65 11.64
N SER A 267 13.78 10.98 11.47
CA SER A 267 15.01 11.78 11.59
C SER A 267 15.57 11.85 13.03
N ARG A 268 14.77 11.47 14.03
CA ARG A 268 15.18 11.41 15.45
C ARG A 268 15.62 10.01 15.90
N LEU A 269 15.54 9.03 15.01
CA LEU A 269 15.88 7.64 15.29
C LEU A 269 17.12 7.27 14.47
N ASP A 270 18.09 6.64 15.13
CA ASP A 270 19.15 5.90 14.44
C ASP A 270 18.76 4.42 14.43
N LEU A 271 18.33 3.89 13.29
CA LEU A 271 17.88 2.50 13.24
C LEU A 271 19.02 1.50 13.47
N ARG A 272 20.29 1.93 13.37
CA ARG A 272 21.44 1.07 13.69
C ARG A 272 21.46 0.62 15.14
N ALA A 273 20.75 1.33 16.02
CA ALA A 273 20.56 0.92 17.40
C ALA A 273 19.73 -0.37 17.56
N PHE A 274 19.02 -0.81 16.51
CA PHE A 274 18.24 -2.05 16.48
C PHE A 274 18.88 -3.16 15.65
N GLY A 275 19.96 -2.86 14.91
CA GLY A 275 20.69 -3.81 14.07
C GLY A 275 21.77 -3.10 13.26
N SER A 276 23.00 -3.60 13.29
CA SER A 276 24.15 -2.93 12.67
C SER A 276 24.10 -2.88 11.13
N ASP A 277 23.30 -3.75 10.53
CA ASP A 277 23.05 -3.86 9.08
C ASP A 277 21.93 -2.91 8.59
N LEU A 278 21.21 -2.26 9.51
CA LEU A 278 20.13 -1.33 9.18
C LEU A 278 20.67 0.04 8.74
N PRO A 279 19.97 0.76 7.83
CA PRO A 279 20.33 2.13 7.50
C PRO A 279 20.10 3.04 8.70
N ALA A 280 20.94 4.05 8.92
CA ALA A 280 20.73 5.00 10.03
C ALA A 280 19.35 5.68 9.97
N TYR A 281 18.87 6.01 8.76
CA TYR A 281 17.63 6.72 8.51
C TYR A 281 16.76 5.98 7.48
N SER A 282 15.55 5.57 7.86
CA SER A 282 14.53 5.09 6.92
C SER A 282 13.10 5.34 7.43
N PRO A 283 12.43 6.40 6.93
CA PRO A 283 11.01 6.63 7.20
C PRO A 283 10.11 5.49 6.73
N ARG A 284 10.50 4.79 5.65
CA ARG A 284 9.78 3.59 5.18
C ARG A 284 9.78 2.48 6.22
N LEU A 285 10.91 2.17 6.85
CA LEU A 285 10.97 1.16 7.91
C LEU A 285 10.18 1.57 9.15
N LEU A 286 10.23 2.85 9.54
CA LEU A 286 9.39 3.36 10.63
C LEU A 286 7.89 3.21 10.30
N GLN A 287 7.48 3.57 9.09
CA GLN A 287 6.10 3.35 8.64
C GLN A 287 5.71 1.88 8.74
N GLU A 288 6.56 0.98 8.24
CA GLU A 288 6.28 -0.46 8.24
C GLU A 288 6.13 -1.00 9.67
N ALA A 289 6.99 -0.55 10.59
CA ALA A 289 6.88 -0.89 12.01
C ALA A 289 5.53 -0.45 12.61
N LEU A 290 5.11 0.80 12.35
CA LEU A 290 3.81 1.32 12.81
C LEU A 290 2.64 0.52 12.23
N TYR A 291 2.67 0.26 10.93
CA TYR A 291 1.66 -0.55 10.24
C TYR A 291 1.58 -1.97 10.81
N ALA A 292 2.72 -2.67 10.91
CA ALA A 292 2.79 -4.03 11.39
C ALA A 292 2.30 -4.16 12.84
N PHE A 293 2.70 -3.22 13.71
CA PHE A 293 2.31 -3.22 15.13
C PHE A 293 0.81 -2.96 15.33
N CYS A 294 0.25 -2.00 14.59
CA CYS A 294 -1.14 -1.59 14.73
C CYS A 294 -2.14 -2.46 13.96
N SER A 295 -1.69 -3.25 12.98
CA SER A 295 -2.58 -4.08 12.16
C SER A 295 -3.04 -5.35 12.89
N LYS A 296 -4.19 -5.26 13.58
CA LYS A 296 -4.83 -6.39 14.28
C LYS A 296 -4.97 -7.63 13.38
N SER A 297 -5.52 -7.45 12.18
CA SER A 297 -5.81 -8.57 11.27
C SER A 297 -4.54 -9.25 10.75
N ASN A 298 -3.49 -8.49 10.46
CA ASN A 298 -2.24 -9.08 9.98
C ASN A 298 -1.51 -9.82 11.11
N ARG A 299 -1.50 -9.26 12.32
CA ARG A 299 -0.92 -9.91 13.51
C ARG A 299 -1.65 -11.22 13.84
N VAL A 300 -2.99 -11.24 13.85
CA VAL A 300 -3.77 -12.48 14.03
C VAL A 300 -3.45 -13.50 12.95
N ALA A 301 -3.41 -13.09 11.67
CA ALA A 301 -3.14 -14.01 10.56
C ALA A 301 -1.71 -14.60 10.60
N ARG A 302 -0.77 -13.91 11.24
CA ARG A 302 0.61 -14.39 11.49
C ARG A 302 0.74 -15.24 12.76
N GLY A 303 -0.35 -15.45 13.51
CA GLY A 303 -0.32 -16.22 14.76
C GLY A 303 0.33 -15.47 15.92
N ASP A 304 0.26 -14.13 15.94
CA ASP A 304 0.83 -13.31 17.01
C ASP A 304 0.30 -13.75 18.39
N ALA A 305 1.20 -14.11 19.29
CA ALA A 305 0.87 -14.60 20.62
C ALA A 305 0.09 -13.58 21.47
N CYS A 306 0.21 -12.28 21.20
CA CYS A 306 -0.57 -11.25 21.88
C CYS A 306 -2.06 -11.32 21.54
N ALA A 307 -2.45 -11.89 20.39
CA ALA A 307 -3.84 -11.97 19.99
C ALA A 307 -4.70 -12.84 20.93
N GLY A 308 -4.08 -13.79 21.64
CA GLY A 308 -4.72 -14.65 22.62
C GLY A 308 -4.50 -14.23 24.09
N ARG A 309 -3.69 -13.19 24.36
CA ARG A 309 -3.37 -12.78 25.74
C ARG A 309 -4.36 -11.73 26.25
N GLY A 310 -4.83 -11.92 27.48
CA GLY A 310 -5.70 -10.98 28.19
C GLY A 310 -4.96 -9.91 29.01
N ALA A 311 -3.62 -9.87 29.03
CA ALA A 311 -2.85 -8.94 29.86
C ALA A 311 -1.85 -8.09 29.04
N PRO A 312 -1.60 -6.82 29.42
CA PRO A 312 -0.67 -5.94 28.72
C PRO A 312 0.78 -6.45 28.81
N CYS A 313 1.56 -6.25 27.75
CA CYS A 313 2.98 -6.54 27.77
C CYS A 313 3.75 -5.39 28.45
N ALA A 314 4.62 -5.70 29.43
CA ALA A 314 5.33 -4.67 30.22
C ALA A 314 6.30 -3.81 29.37
N ALA A 315 6.66 -4.28 28.17
CA ALA A 315 7.50 -3.58 27.19
C ALA A 315 6.71 -3.09 25.95
N CYS A 316 5.37 -3.07 26.00
CA CYS A 316 4.52 -2.65 24.87
C CYS A 316 4.55 -1.14 24.63
N ALA A 317 3.97 -0.74 23.49
CA ALA A 317 3.31 0.56 23.34
C ALA A 317 1.77 0.38 23.50
N PRO A 318 1.20 0.38 24.73
CA PRO A 318 -0.20 0.02 24.96
C PRO A 318 -1.19 0.95 24.25
N THR A 319 -0.87 2.25 24.18
CA THR A 319 -1.68 3.27 23.48
C THR A 319 -1.91 2.93 22.01
N LEU A 320 -0.99 2.18 21.40
CA LEU A 320 -1.03 1.80 19.98
C LEU A 320 -1.46 0.36 19.76
N CYS A 321 -1.40 -0.46 20.80
CA CYS A 321 -1.58 -1.90 20.69
C CYS A 321 -3.05 -2.23 20.42
N PRO A 322 -3.38 -2.92 19.31
CA PRO A 322 -4.75 -3.27 18.99
C PRO A 322 -5.35 -4.36 19.88
N PHE A 323 -4.55 -4.92 20.80
CA PHE A 323 -4.93 -5.95 21.77
C PHE A 323 -4.89 -5.44 23.22
N ALA A 324 -4.48 -4.20 23.47
CA ALA A 324 -4.51 -3.66 24.82
C ALA A 324 -5.96 -3.60 25.33
N LEU A 325 -6.19 -4.11 26.54
CA LEU A 325 -7.45 -3.91 27.22
C LEU A 325 -7.62 -2.43 27.52
N VAL A 326 -8.71 -1.84 27.04
CA VAL A 326 -9.16 -0.55 27.55
C VAL A 326 -9.64 -0.81 28.97
N VAL A 327 -8.81 -0.49 29.96
CA VAL A 327 -9.29 -0.42 31.34
C VAL A 327 -10.26 0.76 31.38
N ALA A 328 -11.55 0.45 31.30
CA ALA A 328 -12.59 1.42 31.63
C ALA A 328 -12.35 1.81 33.08
N THR A 329 -11.81 3.01 33.32
CA THR A 329 -11.76 3.58 34.65
C THR A 329 -13.20 3.88 35.07
N SER A 330 -13.85 2.91 35.72
CA SER A 330 -15.03 3.13 36.54
C SER A 330 -14.59 4.01 37.73
N ARG A 331 -14.62 5.33 37.55
CA ARG A 331 -14.60 6.23 38.70
C ARG A 331 -16.00 6.22 39.30
N ALA A 332 -16.10 5.52 40.43
CA ALA A 332 -17.22 5.58 41.34
C ALA A 332 -17.62 7.04 41.63
N GLN A 333 -18.88 7.37 41.40
CA GLN A 333 -19.60 8.33 42.23
C GLN A 333 -20.60 7.54 43.06
N HIS A 334 -20.09 7.01 44.18
CA HIS A 334 -20.90 6.82 45.37
C HIS A 334 -20.90 8.16 46.13
N VAL A 335 -21.96 8.93 45.93
CA VAL A 335 -22.49 9.91 46.88
C VAL A 335 -24.00 9.69 46.72
N GLY A 336 -24.63 8.84 47.52
CA GLY A 336 -24.99 9.17 48.89
C GLY A 336 -26.44 9.64 48.90
N GLU A 337 -27.37 8.71 49.10
CA GLU A 337 -28.75 9.00 49.46
C GLU A 337 -28.79 9.79 50.78
N GLN A 338 -29.44 10.95 50.79
CA GLN A 338 -30.26 11.47 51.90
C GLN A 338 -31.37 12.30 51.23
N SER A 339 -32.58 11.76 51.10
CA SER A 339 -33.69 11.96 52.05
C SER A 339 -33.91 13.41 52.45
N THR A 340 -34.96 14.04 51.93
CA THR A 340 -36.09 14.61 52.70
C THR A 340 -37.07 15.29 51.74
N SER A 341 -38.34 14.87 51.84
CA SER A 341 -39.60 15.63 51.66
C SER A 341 -39.77 16.58 50.49
#